data_AF-A0A955DWL9-F1
#
_entry.id   AF-A0A955DWL9-F1
#
_cell.length_a   1.000
_cell.length_b   1.000
_cell.length_c   1.000
_cell.angle_alpha   90.00
_cell.angle_beta   90.00
_cell.angle_gamma   90.00
#
_symmetry.space_group_name_H-M   'P 1'
#
loop_
_entity.id
_entity.type
_entity.pdbx_description
1 polymer ?
#
loop_
_entity_poly.entity_id
_entity_poly.type
_entity_poly.pdbx_seq_one_letter_code
_entity_poly.pdbx_strand_id
1 'polypeptide(L)' 'RNTSHVANWFDCIRSRSTPICDVEVGARTATLTQLVNMTYRLGRPLKWDWRTWTFDDAEANALRDYDRRGAYALPSG' A
#
# COMPACT_ATOMS: atom_id res chain seq x y z
N ARG A 1 25.03 15.42 0.66
CA ARG A 1 23.78 15.10 -0.06
C ARG A 1 22.61 15.32 0.89
N ASN A 2 21.91 16.45 0.80
CA ASN A 2 20.60 16.62 1.43
C ASN A 2 19.68 17.21 0.35
N THR A 3 19.22 16.34 -0.54
CA THR A 3 18.11 16.64 -1.44
C THR A 3 16.84 16.42 -0.63
N SER A 4 16.21 17.51 -0.18
CA SER A 4 14.91 17.44 0.49
C SER A 4 13.92 16.65 -0.37
N HIS A 5 13.24 15.66 0.22
CA HIS A 5 12.24 14.84 -0.47
C HIS A 5 11.12 15.71 -1.08
N VAL A 6 10.72 16.76 -0.35
CA VAL A 6 9.71 17.73 -0.80
C VAL A 6 10.22 18.57 -1.98
N ALA A 7 11.48 19.02 -1.93
CA ALA A 7 12.08 19.77 -3.03
C ALA A 7 12.17 18.92 -4.30
N ASN A 8 12.65 17.67 -4.17
CA ASN A 8 12.69 16.73 -5.29
C ASN A 8 11.30 16.51 -5.91
N TRP A 9 10.27 16.33 -5.08
CA TRP A 9 8.90 16.15 -5.57
C TRP A 9 8.43 17.37 -6.38
N PHE A 10 8.64 18.60 -5.89
CA PHE A 10 8.27 19.80 -6.63
C PHE A 10 9.06 19.97 -7.94
N ASP A 11 10.35 19.64 -7.94
CA ASP A 11 11.17 19.71 -9.14
C ASP A 11 10.69 18.70 -10.19
N CYS A 12 10.41 17.46 -9.76
CA CYS A 12 9.85 16.40 -10.60
C CYS A 12 8.48 16.77 -11.19
N ILE A 13 7.62 17.48 -10.45
CA ILE A 13 6.35 18.01 -11.01
C ILE A 13 6.63 18.98 -12.16
N ARG A 14 7.56 19.93 -11.96
CA ARG A 14 7.88 20.95 -12.97
C ARG A 14 8.54 20.34 -14.20
N SER A 15 9.48 19.43 -13.99
CA SER A 15 10.24 18.78 -15.07
C SER A 15 9.53 17.59 -15.70
N ARG A 16 8.39 17.16 -15.13
CA ARG A 16 7.70 15.90 -15.47
C ARG A 16 8.62 14.67 -15.38
N SER A 17 9.49 14.64 -14.37
CA SER A 17 10.41 13.52 -14.12
C SER A 17 9.90 12.65 -12.98
N THR A 18 10.39 11.41 -12.90
CA THR A 18 10.05 10.50 -11.79
C THR A 18 10.75 10.95 -10.48
N PRO A 19 10.04 11.02 -9.35
CA PRO A 19 10.65 11.32 -8.05
C PRO A 19 11.63 10.23 -7.59
N ILE A 20 12.50 10.57 -6.64
CA ILE A 20 13.41 9.60 -5.99
C ILE A 20 12.60 8.49 -5.29
N CYS A 21 11.41 8.83 -4.77
CA CYS A 21 10.44 7.89 -4.23
C CYS A 21 9.20 7.87 -5.13
N ASP A 22 9.16 6.94 -6.07
CA ASP A 22 8.02 6.73 -6.95
C ASP A 22 6.82 6.14 -6.18
N VAL A 23 5.60 6.38 -6.68
CA VAL A 23 4.34 5.92 -6.08
C VAL A 23 4.32 4.40 -5.93
N GLU A 24 4.87 3.65 -6.88
CA GLU A 24 4.94 2.19 -6.81
C GLU A 24 5.83 1.71 -5.66
N VAL A 25 6.95 2.41 -5.41
CA VAL A 25 7.83 2.13 -4.27
C VAL A 25 7.09 2.40 -2.97
N GLY A 26 6.43 3.56 -2.86
CA GLY A 26 5.62 3.92 -1.68
C GLY A 26 4.49 2.92 -1.41
N ALA A 27 3.77 2.51 -2.46
CA ALA A 27 2.69 1.53 -2.35
C ALA A 27 3.20 0.17 -1.85
N ARG A 28 4.32 -0.32 -2.39
CA ARG A 28 4.93 -1.59 -1.95
C ARG A 28 5.40 -1.54 -0.50
N THR A 29 6.02 -0.44 -0.08
CA THR A 29 6.45 -0.26 1.32
C THR A 29 5.25 -0.27 2.27
N ALA A 30 4.20 0.50 1.96
CA ALA A 30 2.99 0.53 2.79
C ALA A 30 2.31 -0.84 2.86
N THR A 31 2.29 -1.58 1.75
CA THR A 31 1.72 -2.93 1.68
C THR A 31 2.44 -3.88 2.62
N LEU A 32 3.77 -3.87 2.62
CA LEU A 32 4.55 -4.73 3.51
C LEU A 32 4.18 -4.54 4.98
N THR A 33 3.99 -3.29 5.43
CA THR A 33 3.54 -2.98 6.79
C THR A 33 2.19 -3.63 7.09
N GLN A 34 1.24 -3.58 6.16
CA GLN A 34 -0.07 -4.22 6.33
C GLN A 34 0.02 -5.76 6.34
N LEU A 35 0.86 -6.35 5.49
CA LEU A 35 1.10 -7.80 5.47
C LEU A 35 1.64 -8.29 6.81
N VAL A 36 2.60 -7.57 7.40
CA VAL A 36 3.17 -7.89 8.72
C VAL A 36 2.11 -7.77 9.82
N ASN A 37 1.24 -6.76 9.76
CA ASN A 37 0.15 -6.63 10.73
C ASN A 37 -0.85 -7.80 10.63
N MET A 38 -1.13 -8.28 9.42
CA MET A 38 -2.03 -9.43 9.22
C MET A 38 -1.42 -10.74 9.72
N THR A 39 -0.14 -11.01 9.45
CA THR A 39 0.54 -12.21 9.99
C THR A 39 0.64 -12.16 11.51
N TYR A 40 0.91 -10.99 12.08
CA TYR A 40 0.93 -10.79 13.52
C TYR A 40 -0.44 -11.07 14.16
N ARG A 41 -1.53 -10.55 13.58
CA ARG A 41 -2.90 -10.75 14.07
C ARG A 41 -3.35 -12.21 14.02
N LEU A 42 -3.02 -12.91 12.93
CA LEU A 42 -3.43 -14.31 12.72
C LEU A 42 -2.49 -15.32 13.39
N GLY A 43 -1.31 -14.90 13.84
CA GLY A 43 -0.37 -15.76 14.56
C GLY A 43 0.26 -16.87 13.71
N ARG A 44 0.23 -16.75 12.38
CA ARG A 44 0.71 -17.78 11.44
C ARG A 44 1.32 -17.16 10.18
N PRO A 45 2.24 -17.87 9.50
CA PRO A 45 2.75 -17.43 8.20
C PRO A 45 1.61 -17.39 7.16
N LEU A 46 1.66 -16.40 6.27
CA LEU A 46 0.71 -16.21 5.17
C LEU A 46 1.49 -16.10 3.86
N LYS A 47 0.95 -16.65 2.77
CA LYS A 47 1.55 -16.52 1.43
C LYS A 47 0.80 -15.48 0.62
N TRP A 48 1.54 -14.49 0.15
CA TRP A 48 1.03 -13.34 -0.59
C TRP A 48 1.43 -13.41 -2.06
N ASP A 49 0.49 -13.15 -2.96
CA ASP A 49 0.72 -13.01 -4.39
C ASP A 49 0.70 -11.53 -4.81
N TRP A 50 1.86 -11.02 -5.21
CA TRP A 50 2.05 -9.64 -5.67
C TRP A 50 1.38 -9.32 -7.01
N ARG A 51 1.00 -10.34 -7.80
CA ARG A 51 0.33 -10.14 -9.10
C ARG A 51 -1.16 -9.89 -8.92
N THR A 52 -1.79 -10.67 -8.05
CA THR A 52 -3.23 -10.59 -7.76
C THR A 52 -3.54 -9.75 -6.53
N TRP A 53 -2.51 -9.37 -5.77
CA TRP A 53 -2.63 -8.65 -4.51
C TRP A 53 -3.50 -9.40 -3.51
N THR A 54 -3.38 -10.73 -3.43
CA THR A 54 -4.21 -11.57 -2.56
C THR A 54 -3.38 -12.57 -1.77
N PHE A 55 -3.98 -13.13 -0.72
CA PHE A 55 -3.46 -14.32 -0.06
C PHE A 55 -4.07 -15.59 -0.66
N ASP A 56 -3.41 -16.72 -0.50
CA ASP A 56 -4.01 -18.06 -0.66
C ASP A 56 -4.81 -18.48 0.59
N ASP A 57 -5.40 -17.52 1.29
CA ASP A 57 -6.05 -17.69 2.58
C ASP A 57 -7.29 -16.79 2.70
N ALA A 58 -8.46 -17.38 2.97
CA ALA A 58 -9.72 -16.65 2.99
C ALA A 58 -9.83 -15.69 4.18
N GLU A 59 -9.34 -16.09 5.36
CA GLU A 59 -9.38 -15.30 6.59
C GLU A 59 -8.47 -14.07 6.46
N ALA A 60 -7.25 -14.25 5.93
CA ALA A 60 -6.34 -13.14 5.65
C ALA A 60 -6.90 -12.17 4.59
N ASN A 61 -7.56 -12.69 3.54
CA ASN A 61 -8.18 -11.85 2.54
C ASN A 61 -9.33 -10.99 3.11
N ALA A 62 -10.06 -11.48 4.11
CA ALA A 62 -11.10 -10.70 4.78
C ALA A 62 -10.55 -9.49 5.56
N LEU A 63 -9.25 -9.49 5.93
CA LEU A 63 -8.59 -8.39 6.64
C LEU A 63 -8.03 -7.29 5.71
N ARG A 64 -8.06 -7.50 4.40
CA ARG A 64 -7.51 -6.55 3.40
C ARG A 64 -8.39 -5.33 3.20
N ASP A 65 -9.66 -5.43 3.54
CA ASP A 65 -10.59 -4.32 3.54
C ASP A 65 -11.38 -4.34 4.84
N TYR A 66 -12.15 -3.28 5.08
CA TYR A 66 -13.03 -3.19 6.23
C TYR A 66 -14.34 -2.56 5.82
N ASP A 67 -15.40 -2.91 6.55
CA ASP A 67 -16.71 -2.31 6.30
C ASP A 67 -16.67 -0.81 6.61
N ARG A 68 -16.96 0.01 5.59
CA ARG A 68 -16.88 1.46 5.70
C ARG A 68 -18.17 1.99 6.28
N ARG A 69 -18.06 3.04 7.09
CA ARG A 69 -19.20 3.62 7.79
C ARG A 69 -20.13 4.36 6.82
N GLY A 70 -21.25 3.75 6.44
CA GLY A 70 -22.39 4.39 5.78
C GLY A 70 -22.00 5.40 4.69
N ALA A 71 -22.24 6.69 4.94
CA ALA A 71 -21.95 7.80 4.02
C ALA A 71 -20.46 7.96 3.62
N TYR A 72 -19.53 7.26 4.28
CA TYR A 72 -18.11 7.21 3.95
C TYR A 72 -17.71 5.95 3.15
N ALA A 73 -18.69 5.23 2.59
CA ALA A 73 -18.42 4.17 1.63
C ALA A 73 -17.70 4.73 0.39
N LEU A 74 -16.92 3.87 -0.29
CA LEU A 74 -16.35 4.23 -1.57
C LEU A 74 -17.49 4.39 -2.60
N PRO A 75 -17.35 5.30 -3.58
CA PRO A 75 -18.27 5.37 -4.70
C PRO A 75 -18.42 3.99 -5.34
N SER A 76 -19.64 3.56 -5.61
CA SER A 76 -19.87 2.44 -6.52
C SER A 76 -19.41 2.90 -7.90
N GLY A 77 -18.36 2.26 -8.43
CA GLY A 77 -17.81 2.55 -9.75
C GLY A 77 -18.80 2.31 -10.89
#